data_AF-A0A1I0ADT9-F1
#
_entry.id   AF-A0A1I0ADT9-F1
#
_cell.length_a   1.000
_cell.length_b   1.000
_cell.length_c   1.000
_cell.angle_alpha   90.00
_cell.angle_beta   90.00
_cell.angle_gamma   90.00
#
_symmetry.space_group_name_H-M   'P 1'
#
loop_
_entity.id
_entity.type
_entity.pdbx_description
1 polymer ?
#
loop_
_entity_poly.entity_id
_entity_poly.type
_entity_poly.pdbx_seq_one_letter_code
_entity_poly.pdbx_strand_id
1 'polypeptide(L)'
;MKTISILGDSYSTYSGWIPEDYHFWYADEGNECENNMTSVEQTWWRLLCKELQLELISNCSFSGSTVCNTGYEQTDASTTSFIHRMKRELGETRGLENQPDVLLVFGGTNDFWAGVPVGTEQYSNWDEASLKTFAPALAYCFDYLRKWNPDSQIFSIVNDEITGPCREILDKTANHYGIQQILLHDIEKENGHPNADGMMKIKNQVKEILEKI
;
A
#
# COMPACT_ATOMS: atom_id res chain seq x y z
N MET A 1 6.71 -9.54 20.48
CA MET A 1 7.19 -9.37 19.09
C MET A 1 6.38 -8.24 18.50
N LYS A 2 6.99 -7.24 17.84
CA LYS A 2 6.21 -6.18 17.18
C LYS A 2 5.50 -6.79 15.97
N THR A 3 4.27 -6.38 15.74
CA THR A 3 3.40 -6.84 14.66
C THR A 3 3.35 -5.82 13.53
N ILE A 4 3.20 -6.31 12.31
CA ILE A 4 3.13 -5.48 11.10
C ILE A 4 1.93 -5.87 10.25
N SER A 5 1.29 -4.88 9.64
CA SER A 5 0.33 -5.08 8.56
C SER A 5 0.62 -4.19 7.36
N ILE A 6 0.13 -4.61 6.21
CA ILE A 6 0.35 -3.93 4.93
C ILE A 6 -1.01 -3.68 4.26
N LEU A 7 -1.21 -2.46 3.80
CA LEU A 7 -2.24 -2.11 2.82
C LEU A 7 -1.52 -1.76 1.52
N GLY A 8 -1.55 -2.67 0.55
CA GLY A 8 -0.68 -2.60 -0.63
C GLY A 8 -1.37 -2.84 -1.96
N ASP A 9 -0.61 -2.63 -3.03
CA ASP A 9 -0.92 -3.03 -4.40
C ASP A 9 -0.08 -4.25 -4.83
N SER A 10 0.12 -4.44 -6.14
CA SER A 10 0.89 -5.55 -6.72
C SER A 10 2.29 -5.72 -6.11
N TYR A 11 2.98 -4.62 -5.75
CA TYR A 11 4.34 -4.64 -5.21
C TYR A 11 4.44 -5.37 -3.86
N SER A 12 3.30 -5.60 -3.21
CA SER A 12 3.21 -6.23 -1.89
C SER A 12 2.45 -7.56 -1.92
N THR A 13 2.06 -8.05 -3.10
CA THR A 13 1.36 -9.34 -3.24
C THR A 13 2.32 -10.52 -3.28
N TYR A 14 1.85 -11.68 -2.84
CA TYR A 14 2.40 -12.98 -3.18
C TYR A 14 1.28 -14.03 -2.99
N SER A 15 1.10 -14.94 -3.95
CA SER A 15 0.07 -15.99 -3.87
C SER A 15 0.16 -16.79 -2.57
N GLY A 16 -0.98 -17.02 -1.90
CA GLY A 16 -1.04 -17.71 -0.61
C GLY A 16 -0.65 -16.87 0.62
N TRP A 17 -0.25 -15.60 0.43
CA TRP A 17 0.11 -14.68 1.52
C TRP A 17 -0.75 -13.41 1.57
N ILE A 18 -1.83 -13.38 0.80
CA ILE A 18 -2.87 -12.34 0.78
C ILE A 18 -4.25 -13.05 0.88
N PRO A 19 -5.36 -12.35 1.14
CA PRO A 19 -6.70 -12.97 1.08
C PRO A 19 -6.94 -13.73 -0.22
N GLU A 20 -7.58 -14.90 -0.14
CA GLU A 20 -7.75 -15.82 -1.29
C GLU A 20 -8.51 -15.19 -2.47
N ASP A 21 -9.35 -14.20 -2.21
CA ASP A 21 -10.14 -13.48 -3.22
C ASP A 21 -9.39 -12.31 -3.87
N TYR A 22 -8.14 -12.05 -3.49
CA TYR A 22 -7.35 -10.91 -3.99
C TYR A 22 -6.42 -11.34 -5.13
N HIS A 23 -6.31 -10.48 -6.14
CA HIS A 23 -5.36 -10.69 -7.22
C HIS A 23 -3.92 -10.54 -6.73
N PHE A 24 -3.04 -11.42 -7.18
CA PHE A 24 -1.60 -11.37 -6.93
C PHE A 24 -0.83 -11.16 -8.23
N TRP A 25 0.38 -10.62 -8.11
CA TRP A 25 1.32 -10.47 -9.22
C TRP A 25 2.47 -11.48 -9.14
N TYR A 26 2.90 -11.83 -7.93
CA TYR A 26 3.99 -12.78 -7.66
C TYR A 26 3.46 -14.12 -7.14
N ALA A 27 4.03 -15.24 -7.59
CA ALA A 27 3.66 -16.58 -7.15
C ALA A 27 4.75 -17.61 -7.41
N ASP A 28 4.71 -18.75 -6.70
CA ASP A 28 5.63 -19.89 -6.94
C ASP A 28 5.35 -20.53 -8.31
N GLU A 29 4.09 -20.52 -8.77
CA GLU A 29 3.68 -21.07 -10.07
C GLU A 29 4.05 -20.18 -11.27
N GLY A 30 4.56 -18.98 -11.00
CA GLY A 30 4.95 -17.99 -12.00
C GLY A 30 4.34 -16.61 -11.73
N ASN A 31 5.15 -15.58 -11.95
CA ASN A 31 4.71 -14.19 -11.89
C ASN A 31 3.78 -13.85 -13.07
N GLU A 32 3.00 -12.78 -12.94
CA GLU A 32 2.07 -12.32 -13.99
C GLU A 32 2.80 -11.96 -15.30
N CYS A 33 4.03 -11.47 -15.21
CA CYS A 33 4.94 -11.22 -16.34
C CYS A 33 6.37 -11.65 -15.98
N GLU A 34 7.28 -11.61 -16.97
CA GLU A 34 8.69 -11.97 -16.76
C GLU A 34 9.31 -11.13 -15.62
N ASN A 35 9.75 -11.80 -14.56
CA ASN A 35 10.42 -11.19 -13.43
C ASN A 35 11.17 -12.27 -12.66
N ASN A 36 12.35 -11.95 -12.14
CA ASN A 36 13.24 -12.91 -11.49
C ASN A 36 12.85 -13.30 -10.04
N MET A 37 11.72 -12.81 -9.54
CA MET A 37 11.14 -13.25 -8.27
C MET A 37 10.67 -14.71 -8.37
N THR A 38 11.12 -15.56 -7.45
CA THR A 38 10.86 -17.01 -7.45
C THR A 38 10.38 -17.54 -6.11
N SER A 39 10.34 -16.72 -5.05
CA SER A 39 9.90 -17.14 -3.73
C SER A 39 9.34 -15.98 -2.91
N VAL A 40 8.36 -16.26 -2.05
CA VAL A 40 7.82 -15.30 -1.08
C VAL A 40 8.92 -14.71 -0.18
N GLU A 41 9.96 -15.49 0.13
CA GLU A 41 11.07 -15.09 0.99
C GLU A 41 11.94 -13.97 0.38
N GLN A 42 11.75 -13.66 -0.90
CA GLN A 42 12.40 -12.53 -1.59
C GLN A 42 11.58 -11.24 -1.54
N THR A 43 10.31 -11.29 -1.13
CA THR A 43 9.48 -10.09 -1.08
C THR A 43 10.01 -9.10 -0.05
N TRP A 44 9.88 -7.80 -0.33
CA TRP A 44 10.41 -6.75 0.53
C TRP A 44 9.90 -6.88 1.98
N TRP A 45 8.63 -7.26 2.13
CA TRP A 45 7.97 -7.39 3.43
C TRP A 45 8.34 -8.67 4.18
N ARG A 46 8.54 -9.82 3.51
CA ARG A 46 9.08 -11.03 4.19
C ARG A 46 10.52 -10.80 4.66
N LEU A 47 11.34 -10.21 3.79
CA LEU A 47 12.71 -9.84 4.13
C LEU A 47 12.74 -8.89 5.34
N LEU A 48 11.88 -7.88 5.35
CA LEU A 48 11.75 -6.94 6.46
C LEU A 48 11.33 -7.62 7.75
N CYS A 49 10.29 -8.48 7.71
CA CYS A 49 9.80 -9.20 8.88
C CYS A 49 10.89 -10.10 9.48
N LYS A 50 11.64 -10.81 8.63
CA LYS A 50 12.72 -11.69 9.06
C LYS A 50 13.86 -10.92 9.73
N GLU A 51 14.25 -9.80 9.15
CA GLU A 51 15.40 -9.02 9.63
C GLU A 51 15.08 -8.25 10.93
N LEU A 52 13.88 -7.68 11.02
CA LEU A 52 13.45 -6.91 12.19
C LEU A 52 12.69 -7.76 13.23
N GLN A 53 12.58 -9.08 13.02
CA GLN A 53 11.81 -9.99 13.86
C GLN A 53 10.37 -9.49 14.10
N LEU A 54 9.71 -9.08 13.02
CA LEU A 54 8.31 -8.65 13.03
C LEU A 54 7.39 -9.81 12.69
N GLU A 55 6.20 -9.80 13.27
CA GLU A 55 5.13 -10.73 12.95
C GLU A 55 4.14 -10.08 11.97
N LEU A 56 4.04 -10.62 10.76
CA LEU A 56 3.03 -10.20 9.79
C LEU A 56 1.66 -10.74 10.21
N ILE A 57 0.73 -9.85 10.56
CA ILE A 57 -0.63 -10.23 10.98
C ILE A 57 -1.70 -9.98 9.90
N SER A 58 -1.40 -9.14 8.90
CA SER A 58 -2.25 -8.94 7.73
C SER A 58 -1.46 -8.40 6.54
N ASN A 59 -1.66 -9.00 5.37
CA ASN A 59 -1.20 -8.46 4.10
C ASN A 59 -2.40 -8.20 3.19
N CYS A 60 -2.99 -7.01 3.36
CA CYS A 60 -4.10 -6.52 2.57
C CYS A 60 -3.56 -5.92 1.26
N SER A 61 -3.00 -6.76 0.38
CA SER A 61 -2.45 -6.35 -0.90
C SER A 61 -3.22 -6.93 -2.08
N PHE A 62 -3.51 -6.10 -3.09
CA PHE A 62 -4.32 -6.49 -4.25
C PHE A 62 -3.69 -5.94 -5.54
N SER A 63 -3.32 -6.83 -6.46
CA SER A 63 -2.66 -6.49 -7.73
C SER A 63 -3.54 -5.57 -8.59
N GLY A 64 -2.95 -4.48 -9.10
CA GLY A 64 -3.66 -3.49 -9.92
C GLY A 64 -4.62 -2.56 -9.17
N SER A 65 -4.75 -2.68 -7.84
CA SER A 65 -5.67 -1.83 -7.07
C SER A 65 -5.19 -0.38 -6.95
N THR A 66 -6.14 0.54 -7.07
CA THR A 66 -5.96 1.97 -6.85
C THR A 66 -6.37 2.36 -5.41
N VAL A 67 -5.91 3.51 -4.94
CA VAL A 67 -6.36 4.08 -3.68
C VAL A 67 -7.81 4.54 -3.81
N CYS A 68 -8.12 5.24 -4.89
CA CYS A 68 -9.48 5.71 -5.19
C CYS A 68 -10.36 4.64 -5.85
N ASN A 69 -11.64 4.94 -6.03
CA ASN A 69 -12.61 4.04 -6.66
C ASN A 69 -12.60 4.10 -8.20
N THR A 70 -11.53 4.61 -8.81
CA THR A 70 -11.32 4.62 -10.25
C THR A 70 -10.07 3.84 -10.59
N GLY A 71 -10.18 2.89 -11.52
CA GLY A 71 -9.10 2.04 -11.99
C GLY A 71 -8.62 2.42 -13.39
N TYR A 72 -7.85 1.52 -14.00
CA TYR A 72 -7.42 1.62 -15.40
C TYR A 72 -8.62 1.77 -16.34
N GLU A 73 -8.43 2.51 -17.43
CA GLU A 73 -9.49 2.80 -18.41
C GLU A 73 -10.74 3.46 -17.78
N GLN A 74 -10.58 4.15 -16.64
CA GLN A 74 -11.65 4.79 -15.88
C GLN A 74 -12.73 3.79 -15.39
N THR A 75 -12.36 2.53 -15.22
CA THR A 75 -13.24 1.49 -14.69
C THR A 75 -13.55 1.71 -13.21
N ASP A 76 -14.65 1.14 -12.74
CA ASP A 76 -15.04 1.20 -11.33
C ASP A 76 -14.19 0.24 -10.49
N ALA A 77 -13.42 0.78 -9.55
CA ALA A 77 -12.56 0.03 -8.64
C ALA A 77 -13.15 -0.06 -7.22
N SER A 78 -14.43 0.26 -7.02
CA SER A 78 -15.05 0.36 -5.69
C SER A 78 -15.05 -0.93 -4.85
N THR A 79 -14.74 -2.08 -5.44
CA THR A 79 -14.64 -3.38 -4.77
C THR A 79 -13.20 -3.83 -4.53
N THR A 80 -12.21 -3.17 -5.14
CA THR A 80 -10.79 -3.55 -5.09
C THR A 80 -9.90 -2.44 -4.55
N SER A 81 -10.41 -1.21 -4.43
CA SER A 81 -9.66 -0.06 -3.97
C SER A 81 -9.17 -0.19 -2.53
N PHE A 82 -8.13 0.57 -2.19
CA PHE A 82 -7.59 0.57 -0.82
C PHE A 82 -8.68 0.97 0.19
N ILE A 83 -9.47 1.99 -0.16
CA ILE A 83 -10.53 2.51 0.71
C ILE A 83 -11.70 1.53 0.91
N HIS A 84 -11.87 0.57 -0.01
CA HIS A 84 -12.77 -0.55 0.19
C HIS A 84 -12.16 -1.59 1.15
N ARG A 85 -10.95 -2.06 0.81
CA ARG A 85 -10.31 -3.21 1.46
C ARG A 85 -9.86 -2.94 2.89
N MET A 86 -9.45 -1.70 3.18
CA MET A 86 -9.02 -1.30 4.53
C MET A 86 -10.11 -1.56 5.59
N LYS A 87 -11.39 -1.47 5.22
CA LYS A 87 -12.52 -1.68 6.15
C LYS A 87 -12.56 -3.13 6.64
N ARG A 88 -12.29 -4.06 5.73
CA ARG A 88 -12.35 -5.51 5.97
C ARG A 88 -11.13 -5.99 6.75
N GLU A 89 -9.95 -5.55 6.36
CA GLU A 89 -8.70 -6.15 6.84
C GLU A 89 -7.99 -5.38 7.95
N LEU A 90 -8.26 -4.07 8.09
CA LEU A 90 -7.49 -3.12 8.92
C LEU A 90 -8.40 -2.11 9.65
N GLY A 91 -9.70 -2.41 9.72
CA GLY A 91 -10.72 -1.42 9.99
C GLY A 91 -11.83 -1.92 10.90
N GLU A 92 -12.99 -1.31 10.74
CA GLU A 92 -14.21 -1.56 11.52
C GLU A 92 -14.54 -3.04 11.69
N THR A 93 -14.44 -3.83 10.62
CA THR A 93 -14.77 -5.26 10.66
C THR A 93 -13.91 -6.03 11.67
N ARG A 94 -12.67 -5.57 11.89
CA ARG A 94 -11.69 -6.17 12.80
C ARG A 94 -11.38 -5.27 14.00
N GLY A 95 -12.21 -4.26 14.28
CA GLY A 95 -11.91 -3.22 15.28
C GLY A 95 -11.79 -3.71 16.73
N LEU A 96 -12.15 -4.97 17.01
CA LEU A 96 -11.98 -5.63 18.31
C LEU A 96 -10.79 -6.61 18.35
N GLU A 97 -10.13 -6.84 17.21
CA GLU A 97 -8.95 -7.68 17.12
C GLU A 97 -7.67 -6.88 17.43
N ASN A 98 -6.55 -7.58 17.59
CA ASN A 98 -5.25 -6.92 17.81
C ASN A 98 -4.87 -6.10 16.56
N GLN A 99 -4.67 -4.81 16.77
CA GLN A 99 -4.13 -3.90 15.77
C GLN A 99 -2.62 -4.09 15.60
N PRO A 100 -2.07 -3.82 14.41
CA PRO A 100 -0.63 -3.94 14.21
C PRO A 100 0.13 -2.86 14.97
N ASP A 101 1.33 -3.14 15.45
CA ASP A 101 2.21 -2.09 15.98
C ASP A 101 2.66 -1.13 14.85
N VAL A 102 2.87 -1.66 13.65
CA VAL A 102 3.27 -0.92 12.44
C VAL A 102 2.31 -1.21 11.28
N LEU A 103 1.77 -0.15 10.67
CA LEU A 103 0.95 -0.23 9.47
C LEU A 103 1.65 0.47 8.29
N LEU A 104 1.93 -0.28 7.24
CA LEU A 104 2.55 0.22 6.02
C LEU A 104 1.50 0.36 4.92
N VAL A 105 1.26 1.59 4.46
CA VAL A 105 0.40 1.88 3.31
C VAL A 105 1.29 2.09 2.10
N PHE A 106 1.30 1.12 1.16
CA PHE A 106 2.12 1.17 -0.05
C PHE A 106 1.22 1.17 -1.28
N GLY A 107 0.82 2.36 -1.72
CA GLY A 107 -0.13 2.53 -2.83
C GLY A 107 -0.03 3.90 -3.49
N GLY A 108 -0.84 4.10 -4.53
CA GLY A 108 -0.81 5.28 -5.38
C GLY A 108 -0.11 5.06 -6.72
N THR A 109 0.62 3.95 -6.90
CA THR A 109 1.27 3.58 -8.17
C THR A 109 0.22 3.43 -9.27
N ASN A 110 -0.83 2.64 -9.02
CA ASN A 110 -1.89 2.43 -10.01
C ASN A 110 -2.71 3.70 -10.25
N ASP A 111 -2.96 4.54 -9.24
CA ASP A 111 -3.67 5.82 -9.42
C ASP A 111 -2.88 6.72 -10.40
N PHE A 112 -1.55 6.75 -10.24
CA PHE A 112 -0.65 7.47 -11.10
C PHE A 112 -0.59 6.89 -12.52
N TRP A 113 -0.36 5.58 -12.68
CA TRP A 113 -0.26 4.94 -14.00
C TRP A 113 -1.58 4.90 -14.77
N ALA A 114 -2.72 4.71 -14.09
CA ALA A 114 -4.03 4.74 -14.71
C ALA A 114 -4.48 6.15 -15.11
N GLY A 115 -3.76 7.19 -14.65
CA GLY A 115 -4.14 8.59 -14.89
C GLY A 115 -5.51 8.91 -14.30
N VAL A 116 -5.79 8.43 -13.08
CA VAL A 116 -7.08 8.70 -12.43
C VAL A 116 -7.24 10.21 -12.16
N PRO A 117 -8.48 10.73 -12.09
CA PRO A 117 -8.70 12.11 -11.74
C PRO A 117 -8.11 12.41 -10.35
N VAL A 118 -7.20 13.40 -10.28
CA VAL A 118 -6.52 13.75 -9.02
C VAL A 118 -7.51 14.34 -8.01
N GLY A 119 -8.48 15.11 -8.47
CA GLY A 119 -9.45 15.78 -7.61
C GLY A 119 -8.82 16.95 -6.83
N THR A 120 -9.48 17.31 -5.73
CA THR A 120 -9.07 18.40 -4.84
C THR A 120 -9.02 17.90 -3.41
N GLU A 121 -8.19 18.52 -2.58
CA GLU A 121 -8.00 18.14 -1.18
C GLU A 121 -9.34 18.20 -0.41
N GLN A 122 -9.66 17.12 0.28
CA GLN A 122 -10.88 16.99 1.07
C GLN A 122 -10.62 16.11 2.29
N TYR A 123 -10.75 16.67 3.49
CA TYR A 123 -10.41 16.01 4.76
C TYR A 123 -11.63 15.65 5.62
N SER A 124 -12.85 15.78 5.07
CA SER A 124 -14.09 15.36 5.73
C SER A 124 -15.25 15.30 4.73
N ASN A 125 -16.40 14.77 5.17
CA ASN A 125 -17.66 14.75 4.41
C ASN A 125 -17.52 14.13 3.01
N TRP A 126 -16.75 13.04 2.89
CA TRP A 126 -16.57 12.32 1.63
C TRP A 126 -17.88 11.70 1.16
N ASP A 127 -18.15 11.84 -0.13
CA ASP A 127 -19.22 11.17 -0.85
C ASP A 127 -18.67 10.21 -1.92
N GLU A 128 -19.54 9.40 -2.51
CA GLU A 128 -19.14 8.41 -3.53
C GLU A 128 -18.43 9.04 -4.73
N ALA A 129 -18.79 10.27 -5.11
CA ALA A 129 -18.20 10.97 -6.25
C ALA A 129 -16.77 11.43 -5.94
N SER A 130 -16.55 12.04 -4.78
CA SER A 130 -15.23 12.48 -4.31
C SER A 130 -14.26 11.30 -4.18
N LEU A 131 -14.74 10.15 -3.72
CA LEU A 131 -13.95 8.92 -3.54
C LEU A 131 -13.54 8.25 -4.87
N LYS A 132 -14.04 8.71 -6.02
CA LYS A 132 -13.52 8.35 -7.35
C LYS A 132 -12.27 9.14 -7.75
N THR A 133 -11.85 10.11 -6.95
CA THR A 133 -10.66 10.92 -7.23
C THR A 133 -9.58 10.67 -6.18
N PHE A 134 -8.32 10.84 -6.57
CA PHE A 134 -7.18 10.44 -5.76
C PHE A 134 -7.08 11.20 -4.42
N ALA A 135 -7.19 12.52 -4.43
CA ALA A 135 -6.96 13.34 -3.24
C ALA A 135 -7.97 13.10 -2.11
N PRO A 136 -9.31 13.09 -2.35
CA PRO A 136 -10.27 12.73 -1.32
C PRO A 136 -10.13 11.28 -0.85
N ALA A 137 -9.87 10.34 -1.76
CA ALA A 137 -9.73 8.93 -1.41
C ALA A 137 -8.50 8.67 -0.52
N LEU A 138 -7.35 9.28 -0.83
CA LEU A 138 -6.16 9.18 0.01
C LEU A 138 -6.39 9.78 1.40
N ALA A 139 -7.04 10.95 1.46
CA ALA A 139 -7.37 11.59 2.73
C ALA A 139 -8.36 10.75 3.56
N TYR A 140 -9.35 10.13 2.92
CA TYR A 140 -10.27 9.19 3.58
C TYR A 140 -9.54 7.94 4.06
N CYS A 141 -8.60 7.40 3.27
CA CYS A 141 -7.78 6.27 3.65
C CYS A 141 -7.01 6.54 4.95
N PHE A 142 -6.30 7.67 5.02
CA PHE A 142 -5.50 8.04 6.19
C PHE A 142 -6.35 8.36 7.43
N ASP A 143 -7.46 9.08 7.26
CA ASP A 143 -8.41 9.34 8.36
C ASP A 143 -8.95 8.03 8.96
N TYR A 144 -9.43 7.14 8.08
CA TYR A 144 -10.03 5.88 8.48
C TYR A 144 -9.02 4.98 9.19
N LEU A 145 -7.81 4.84 8.65
CA LEU A 145 -6.78 4.02 9.26
C LEU A 145 -6.35 4.57 10.62
N ARG A 146 -6.20 5.89 10.79
CA ARG A 146 -5.93 6.52 12.09
C ARG A 146 -7.04 6.24 13.11
N LYS A 147 -8.29 6.36 12.68
CA LYS A 147 -9.46 6.13 13.54
C LYS A 147 -9.53 4.69 14.05
N TRP A 148 -9.25 3.72 13.18
CA TRP A 148 -9.40 2.29 13.50
C TRP A 148 -8.13 1.63 13.98
N ASN A 149 -6.98 2.32 13.91
CA ASN A 149 -5.68 1.85 14.38
C ASN A 149 -4.99 2.95 15.20
N PRO A 150 -5.60 3.45 16.29
CA PRO A 150 -5.11 4.63 17.02
C PRO A 150 -3.73 4.46 17.64
N ASP A 151 -3.34 3.23 17.99
CA ASP A 151 -2.05 2.93 18.62
C ASP A 151 -0.97 2.51 17.59
N SER A 152 -1.36 2.23 16.35
CA SER A 152 -0.44 1.83 15.29
C SER A 152 0.40 3.01 14.79
N GLN A 153 1.67 2.72 14.50
CA GLN A 153 2.50 3.65 13.74
C GLN A 153 2.24 3.45 12.24
N ILE A 154 1.67 4.47 11.61
CA ILE A 154 1.28 4.43 10.20
C ILE A 154 2.33 5.12 9.35
N PHE A 155 2.83 4.43 8.33
CA PHE A 155 3.75 4.95 7.31
C PHE A 155 3.14 4.88 5.93
N SER A 156 3.45 5.86 5.09
CA SER A 156 3.12 5.84 3.67
C SER A 156 4.39 5.59 2.85
N ILE A 157 4.44 4.48 2.13
CA ILE A 157 5.52 4.16 1.20
C ILE A 157 5.15 4.72 -0.16
N VAL A 158 6.02 5.54 -0.74
CA VAL A 158 5.80 6.19 -2.04
C VAL A 158 6.76 5.58 -3.05
N ASN A 159 6.20 4.96 -4.10
CA ASN A 159 6.97 4.42 -5.22
C ASN A 159 7.79 5.53 -5.91
N ASP A 160 8.99 5.18 -6.38
CA ASP A 160 10.00 6.13 -6.91
C ASP A 160 9.61 6.78 -8.25
N GLU A 161 8.57 6.29 -8.91
CA GLU A 161 8.03 6.85 -10.16
C GLU A 161 6.91 7.88 -9.96
N ILE A 162 6.31 7.95 -8.77
CA ILE A 162 5.15 8.82 -8.54
C ILE A 162 5.61 10.27 -8.49
N THR A 163 5.16 11.05 -9.47
CA THR A 163 5.54 12.45 -9.66
C THR A 163 4.33 13.35 -9.89
N GLY A 164 4.56 14.66 -10.01
CA GLY A 164 3.53 15.64 -10.38
C GLY A 164 2.39 15.75 -9.36
N PRO A 165 1.14 16.00 -9.81
CA PRO A 165 0.02 16.27 -8.90
C PRO A 165 -0.29 15.14 -7.91
N CYS A 166 -0.15 13.87 -8.29
CA CYS A 166 -0.34 12.75 -7.36
C CYS A 166 0.70 12.78 -6.23
N ARG A 167 1.96 13.12 -6.56
CA ARG A 167 3.03 13.28 -5.57
C ARG A 167 2.76 14.44 -4.61
N GLU A 168 2.33 15.58 -5.13
CA GLU A 168 1.98 16.74 -4.29
C GLU A 168 0.84 16.41 -3.32
N ILE A 169 -0.18 15.68 -3.78
CA ILE A 169 -1.30 15.24 -2.95
C ILE A 169 -0.86 14.25 -1.87
N LEU A 170 0.02 13.30 -2.21
CA LEU A 170 0.61 12.38 -1.22
C LEU A 170 1.31 13.15 -0.10
N ASP A 171 2.15 14.12 -0.46
CA ASP A 171 2.94 14.91 0.50
C ASP A 171 2.05 15.75 1.41
N LYS A 172 1.11 16.50 0.83
CA LYS A 172 0.20 17.36 1.59
C LYS A 172 -0.71 16.55 2.50
N THR A 173 -1.25 15.44 2.02
CA THR A 173 -2.16 14.58 2.78
C THR A 173 -1.42 13.85 3.90
N ALA A 174 -0.23 13.30 3.64
CA ALA A 174 0.59 12.68 4.68
C ALA A 174 0.96 13.69 5.77
N ASN A 175 1.36 14.91 5.39
CA ASN A 175 1.65 15.99 6.34
C ASN A 175 0.41 16.39 7.16
N HIS A 176 -0.77 16.48 6.55
CA HIS A 176 -2.03 16.78 7.25
C HIS A 176 -2.33 15.79 8.39
N TYR A 177 -2.12 14.49 8.15
CA TYR A 177 -2.37 13.44 9.15
C TYR A 177 -1.15 13.07 9.99
N GLY A 178 -0.03 13.80 9.86
CA GLY A 178 1.22 13.50 10.54
C GLY A 178 1.73 12.08 10.28
N ILE A 179 1.51 11.56 9.07
CA ILE A 179 1.97 10.25 8.62
C ILE A 179 3.34 10.43 7.99
N GLN A 180 4.34 9.71 8.51
CA GLN A 180 5.67 9.76 7.95
C GLN A 180 5.70 8.99 6.62
N GLN A 181 6.30 9.62 5.61
CA GLN A 181 6.50 8.98 4.31
C GLN A 181 7.88 8.33 4.22
N ILE A 182 7.93 7.22 3.48
CA ILE A 182 9.14 6.52 3.05
C ILE A 182 9.22 6.70 1.54
N LEU A 183 10.10 7.59 1.10
CA LEU A 183 10.23 7.96 -0.30
C LEU A 183 11.23 7.03 -0.96
N LEU A 184 10.72 6.08 -1.73
CA LEU A 184 11.59 5.13 -2.40
C LEU A 184 12.41 5.83 -3.49
N HIS A 185 13.62 5.32 -3.72
CA HIS A 185 14.47 5.75 -4.82
C HIS A 185 15.25 4.56 -5.39
N ASP A 186 15.58 4.64 -6.69
CA ASP A 186 16.44 3.70 -7.41
C ASP A 186 15.99 2.23 -7.30
N ILE A 187 14.69 1.94 -7.46
CA ILE A 187 14.13 0.59 -7.35
C ILE A 187 14.23 -0.15 -8.70
N GLU A 188 14.99 -1.24 -8.73
CA GLU A 188 15.07 -2.11 -9.91
C GLU A 188 13.73 -2.80 -10.19
N LYS A 189 13.30 -2.74 -11.45
CA LYS A 189 12.02 -3.27 -11.90
C LYS A 189 12.18 -4.08 -13.19
N GLU A 190 11.38 -5.13 -13.29
CA GLU A 190 11.14 -5.89 -14.51
C GLU A 190 9.63 -5.86 -14.77
N ASN A 191 9.22 -5.47 -15.99
CA ASN A 191 7.82 -5.25 -16.34
C ASN A 191 7.07 -4.31 -15.36
N GLY A 192 7.74 -3.22 -14.97
CA GLY A 192 7.18 -2.20 -14.08
C GLY A 192 7.07 -2.65 -12.61
N HIS A 193 7.49 -3.85 -12.25
CA HIS A 193 7.36 -4.40 -10.90
C HIS A 193 8.73 -4.72 -10.29
N PRO A 194 8.95 -4.56 -8.97
CA PRO A 194 10.22 -4.84 -8.35
C PRO A 194 10.67 -6.27 -8.66
N ASN A 195 11.92 -6.40 -9.11
CA ASN A 195 12.58 -7.70 -9.18
C ASN A 195 13.21 -8.02 -7.82
N ALA A 196 13.95 -9.13 -7.69
CA ALA A 196 14.57 -9.53 -6.42
C ALA A 196 15.51 -8.44 -5.83
N ASP A 197 16.26 -7.72 -6.68
CA ASP A 197 17.11 -6.61 -6.25
C ASP A 197 16.28 -5.40 -5.80
N GLY A 198 15.23 -5.07 -6.56
CA GLY A 198 14.27 -4.03 -6.21
C GLY A 198 13.58 -4.30 -4.87
N MET A 199 13.12 -5.53 -4.62
CA MET A 199 12.54 -5.94 -3.34
C MET A 199 13.52 -5.76 -2.18
N MET A 200 14.80 -6.11 -2.39
CA MET A 200 15.83 -5.92 -1.39
C MET A 200 16.07 -4.44 -1.08
N LYS A 201 16.05 -3.57 -2.10
CA LYS A 201 16.19 -2.12 -1.92
C LYS A 201 15.00 -1.49 -1.20
N ILE A 202 13.77 -1.86 -1.57
CA ILE A 202 12.56 -1.43 -0.85
C ILE A 202 12.71 -1.79 0.62
N LYS A 203 13.05 -3.05 0.92
CA LYS A 203 13.26 -3.49 2.30
C LYS A 203 14.30 -2.65 3.03
N ASN A 204 15.47 -2.40 2.43
CA ASN A 204 16.53 -1.61 3.06
C ASN A 204 16.06 -0.19 3.39
N GLN A 205 15.40 0.50 2.45
CA GLN A 205 14.93 1.86 2.66
C GLN A 205 13.80 1.94 3.70
N VAL A 206 12.90 0.95 3.72
CA VAL A 206 11.86 0.87 4.77
C VAL A 206 12.49 0.60 6.14
N LYS A 207 13.44 -0.32 6.21
CA LYS A 207 14.16 -0.67 7.44
C LYS A 207 14.84 0.54 8.08
N GLU A 208 15.51 1.38 7.28
CA GLU A 208 16.21 2.58 7.76
C GLU A 208 15.31 3.57 8.51
N ILE A 209 14.00 3.53 8.23
CA ILE A 209 13.00 4.34 8.92
C ILE A 209 12.49 3.62 10.17
N LEU A 210 12.15 2.34 10.07
CA LEU A 210 11.59 1.59 11.19
C LEU A 210 12.59 1.33 12.32
N GLU A 211 13.89 1.22 12.04
CA GLU A 211 14.92 1.05 13.10
C GLU A 211 15.10 2.28 13.99
N LYS A 212 14.61 3.45 13.56
CA LYS A 212 14.71 4.69 14.32
C LYS A 212 13.64 4.81 15.42
N ILE A 213 12.84 3.75 15.63
CA ILE A 213 11.61 3.77 16.44
C ILE A 213 11.52 2.63 17.46
#